data_AF-A0A5B7A3T5-F1
#
_entry.id   AF-A0A5B7A3T5-F1
#
_cell.length_a   1.000
_cell.length_b   1.000
_cell.length_c   1.000
_cell.angle_alpha   90.00
_cell.angle_beta   90.00
_cell.angle_gamma   90.00
#
_symmetry.space_group_name_H-M   'P 1'
#
loop_
_entity.id
_entity.type
_entity.pdbx_description
1 polymer ?
#
loop_
_entity_poly.entity_id
_entity_poly.type
_entity_poly.pdbx_seq_one_letter_code
_entity_poly.pdbx_strand_id
1 'polypeptide(L)'
;MEDEADEKSKELIKLLKAAASANRDLLFCYVGVKQWEDFAESFEVTKKTKLPKMIVWDGNEDYFSVVGSESIDEEDQGSQITRFLQGYREGSVIQKQISGPSLIGYINSLIGIRTVYIIVFVVAVIMLIQTINKEEPLRVGTRDQVDHASSSTSQAESREVHRSGDKED
;
A
#
# COMPACT_ATOMS: atom_id res chain seq x y z
N MET A 1 11.21 12.52 -18.05
CA MET A 1 11.27 12.47 -16.57
C MET A 1 11.98 11.21 -16.17
N GLU A 2 12.98 11.35 -15.31
CA GLU A 2 13.93 10.28 -15.01
C GLU A 2 13.60 9.58 -13.69
N ASP A 3 12.92 10.24 -12.75
CA ASP A 3 12.66 9.72 -11.40
C ASP A 3 11.33 10.23 -10.86
N GLU A 4 10.62 9.43 -10.07
CA GLU A 4 9.41 9.83 -9.34
C GLU A 4 9.71 10.89 -8.27
N ALA A 5 10.93 10.89 -7.72
CA ALA A 5 11.35 11.83 -6.69
C ALA A 5 11.58 13.26 -7.21
N ASP A 6 11.68 13.43 -8.53
CA ASP A 6 11.91 14.72 -9.19
C ASP A 6 10.72 15.68 -9.03
N GLU A 7 10.97 16.97 -8.87
CA GLU A 7 9.91 17.97 -8.64
C GLU A 7 8.95 18.07 -9.82
N LYS A 8 9.47 17.99 -11.05
CA LYS A 8 8.65 18.00 -12.27
C LYS A 8 7.72 16.78 -12.30
N SER A 9 8.20 15.61 -11.87
CA SER A 9 7.39 14.40 -11.74
C SER A 9 6.26 14.56 -10.75
N LYS A 10 6.50 15.23 -9.61
CA LYS A 10 5.45 15.49 -8.61
C LYS A 10 4.33 16.36 -9.15
N GLU A 11 4.64 17.36 -9.96
CA GLU A 11 3.62 18.22 -10.58
C GLU A 11 2.76 17.43 -11.57
N LEU A 12 3.38 16.66 -12.46
CA LEU A 12 2.67 15.79 -13.39
C LEU A 12 1.80 14.76 -12.65
N ILE A 13 2.33 14.14 -11.58
CA ILE A 13 1.58 13.18 -10.77
C ILE A 13 0.35 13.83 -10.12
N LYS A 14 0.42 15.09 -9.68
CA LYS A 14 -0.75 15.82 -9.17
C LYS A 14 -1.81 15.99 -10.27
N LEU A 15 -1.41 16.33 -11.49
CA LEU A 15 -2.31 16.45 -12.63
C LEU A 15 -2.95 15.10 -12.99
N LEU A 16 -2.16 14.03 -13.04
CA LEU A 16 -2.66 12.67 -13.29
C LEU A 16 -3.65 12.21 -12.20
N LYS A 17 -3.40 12.54 -10.93
CA LYS A 17 -4.34 12.27 -9.83
C LYS A 17 -5.66 13.02 -9.99
N ALA A 18 -5.60 14.29 -10.40
CA ALA A 18 -6.81 15.06 -10.69
C ALA A 18 -7.59 14.47 -11.87
N ALA A 19 -6.89 14.08 -12.95
CA ALA A 19 -7.48 13.42 -14.11
C ALA A 19 -8.12 12.08 -13.73
N ALA A 20 -7.45 11.26 -12.92
CA ALA A 20 -7.98 9.98 -12.44
C ALA A 20 -9.28 10.15 -11.62
N SER A 21 -9.34 11.19 -10.78
CA SER A 21 -10.55 11.51 -10.02
C SER A 21 -11.75 11.82 -10.92
N ALA A 22 -11.51 12.48 -12.05
CA ALA A 22 -12.52 12.84 -13.05
C ALA A 22 -12.85 11.72 -14.05
N ASN A 23 -11.94 10.76 -14.26
CA ASN A 23 -12.06 9.69 -15.26
C ASN A 23 -12.00 8.32 -14.57
N ARG A 24 -13.08 7.94 -13.89
CA ARG A 24 -13.16 6.69 -13.10
C ARG A 24 -13.17 5.41 -13.94
N ASP A 25 -13.35 5.54 -15.24
CA ASP A 25 -13.29 4.45 -16.22
C ASP A 25 -11.85 4.07 -16.62
N LEU A 26 -10.86 4.86 -16.21
CA LEU A 26 -9.45 4.65 -16.56
C LEU A 26 -8.57 4.57 -15.31
N LEU A 27 -7.56 3.70 -15.37
CA LEU A 27 -6.49 3.62 -14.38
C LEU A 27 -5.28 4.43 -14.87
N PHE A 28 -4.81 5.33 -14.03
CA PHE A 28 -3.64 6.16 -14.32
C PHE A 28 -2.43 5.61 -13.57
N CYS A 29 -1.39 5.24 -14.31
CA CYS A 29 -0.11 4.78 -13.78
C CYS A 29 1.01 5.70 -14.26
N TYR A 30 1.96 6.00 -13.38
CA TYR A 30 3.18 6.71 -13.71
C TYR A 30 4.36 5.74 -13.62
N VAL A 31 5.22 5.74 -14.64
CA VAL A 31 6.38 4.85 -14.70
C VAL A 31 7.64 5.67 -14.92
N GLY A 32 8.58 5.57 -13.97
CA GLY A 32 9.90 6.18 -14.08
C GLY A 32 10.81 5.34 -14.99
N VAL A 33 11.16 5.87 -16.16
CA VAL A 33 11.96 5.15 -17.19
C VAL A 33 13.32 4.69 -16.66
N LYS A 34 13.94 5.43 -15.73
CA LYS A 34 15.23 5.04 -15.14
C LYS A 34 15.15 3.82 -14.22
N GLN A 35 14.00 3.62 -13.57
CA GLN A 35 13.78 2.51 -12.64
C GLN A 35 13.19 1.28 -13.36
N TRP A 36 12.47 1.51 -14.46
CA TRP A 36 11.70 0.51 -15.19
C TRP A 36 12.04 0.55 -16.69
N GLU A 37 13.34 0.61 -17.03
CA GLU A 37 13.84 0.77 -18.41
C GLU A 37 13.29 -0.34 -19.34
N ASP A 38 13.48 -1.61 -18.97
CA ASP A 38 13.01 -2.76 -19.76
C ASP A 38 11.49 -2.74 -20.02
N PHE A 39 10.73 -2.31 -19.01
CA PHE A 39 9.28 -2.17 -19.13
C PHE A 39 8.92 -1.04 -20.09
N ALA A 40 9.57 0.13 -19.96
CA ALA A 40 9.33 1.28 -20.83
C ALA A 40 9.70 0.99 -22.30
N GLU A 41 10.79 0.27 -22.53
CA GLU A 41 11.22 -0.14 -23.88
C GLU A 41 10.18 -1.02 -24.58
N SER A 42 9.41 -1.80 -23.83
CA SER A 42 8.31 -2.63 -24.38
C SER A 42 7.19 -1.79 -25.02
N PHE A 43 7.08 -0.50 -24.68
CA PHE A 43 6.14 0.47 -25.26
C PHE A 43 6.84 1.43 -26.25
N GLU A 44 7.99 1.04 -26.78
CA GLU A 44 8.84 1.85 -27.66
C GLU A 44 9.31 3.17 -26.99
N VAL A 45 9.44 3.17 -25.66
CA VAL A 45 10.00 4.29 -24.90
C VAL A 45 11.48 4.02 -24.68
N THR A 46 12.31 4.56 -25.58
CA THR A 46 13.77 4.43 -25.50
C THR A 46 14.39 5.73 -24.97
N LYS A 47 15.70 5.72 -24.73
CA LYS A 47 16.46 6.92 -24.31
C LYS A 47 16.34 8.13 -25.25
N LYS A 48 15.93 7.92 -26.50
CA LYS A 48 15.74 8.98 -27.50
C LYS A 48 14.32 9.54 -27.51
N THR A 49 13.38 8.88 -26.84
CA THR A 49 11.98 9.30 -26.80
C THR A 49 11.85 10.56 -25.94
N LYS A 50 11.16 11.57 -26.47
CA LYS A 50 10.83 12.77 -25.70
C LYS A 50 9.82 12.42 -24.61
N LEU A 51 10.17 12.73 -23.36
CA LEU A 51 9.36 12.45 -22.17
C LEU A 51 8.78 13.75 -21.61
N PRO A 52 7.67 13.68 -20.85
CA PRO A 52 6.83 12.50 -20.58
C PRO A 52 5.98 12.07 -21.79
N LYS A 53 5.73 10.76 -21.94
CA LYS A 53 4.90 10.17 -23.01
C LYS A 53 3.73 9.41 -22.37
N MET A 54 2.53 9.59 -22.91
CA MET A 54 1.32 8.87 -22.47
C MET A 54 0.93 7.81 -23.49
N ILE A 55 0.46 6.67 -22.99
CA ILE A 55 -0.11 5.56 -23.75
C ILE A 55 -1.30 4.99 -22.97
N VAL A 56 -2.25 4.37 -23.67
CA VAL A 56 -3.32 3.59 -23.02
C VAL A 56 -3.04 2.12 -23.23
N TRP A 57 -2.91 1.36 -22.15
CA TRP A 57 -2.63 -0.07 -22.20
C TRP A 57 -3.92 -0.86 -21.91
N ASP A 58 -4.17 -1.92 -22.69
CA ASP A 58 -5.34 -2.79 -22.51
C ASP A 58 -5.20 -3.76 -21.30
N GLY A 59 -4.01 -3.81 -20.70
CA GLY A 59 -3.67 -4.71 -19.59
C GLY A 59 -3.10 -6.06 -20.03
N ASN A 60 -2.90 -6.26 -21.34
CA ASN A 60 -2.37 -7.46 -21.95
C ASN A 60 -1.21 -7.14 -22.90
N GLU A 61 -1.36 -7.38 -24.21
CA GLU A 61 -0.28 -7.23 -25.20
C GLU A 61 -0.44 -6.01 -26.10
N ASP A 62 -1.56 -5.29 -26.03
CA ASP A 62 -1.82 -4.18 -26.93
C ASP A 62 -1.89 -2.85 -26.18
N TYR A 63 -1.33 -1.82 -26.79
CA TYR A 63 -1.44 -0.46 -26.32
C TYR A 63 -1.78 0.50 -27.45
N PHE A 64 -2.36 1.62 -27.06
CA PHE A 64 -2.81 2.67 -27.95
C PHE A 64 -1.96 3.92 -27.74
N SER A 65 -1.43 4.43 -28.85
CA SER A 65 -0.83 5.76 -28.94
C SER A 65 -1.86 6.72 -29.51
N VAL A 66 -2.15 7.83 -28.83
CA VAL A 66 -3.09 8.83 -29.33
C VAL A 66 -2.38 9.72 -30.35
N VAL A 67 -3.00 9.90 -31.52
CA VAL A 67 -2.41 10.67 -32.64
C VAL A 67 -2.28 12.14 -32.24
N GLY A 68 -1.10 12.72 -32.46
CA GLY A 68 -0.83 14.12 -32.10
C GLY A 68 -0.65 14.37 -30.60
N SER A 69 -0.39 13.32 -29.81
CA SER A 69 -0.07 13.39 -28.37
C SER A 69 1.14 12.49 -28.02
N GLU A 70 2.19 12.57 -28.85
CA GLU A 70 3.38 11.71 -28.78
C GLU A 70 4.27 11.99 -27.57
N SER A 71 4.25 13.23 -27.08
CA SER A 71 4.93 13.67 -25.86
C SER A 71 4.14 14.82 -25.24
N ILE A 72 4.26 14.98 -23.92
CA ILE A 72 3.68 16.09 -23.18
C ILE A 72 4.77 17.11 -22.91
N ASP A 73 4.57 18.33 -23.38
CA ASP A 73 5.44 19.46 -23.06
C ASP A 73 5.24 19.95 -21.62
N GLU A 74 6.25 20.60 -21.04
CA GLU A 74 6.18 21.12 -19.65
C GLU A 74 5.14 22.24 -19.50
N GLU A 75 4.86 22.97 -20.58
CA GLU A 75 3.81 23.99 -20.59
C GLU A 75 2.44 23.35 -20.85
N ASP A 76 1.44 23.77 -20.08
CA ASP A 76 0.04 23.37 -20.29
C ASP A 76 -0.21 21.83 -20.27
N GLN A 77 0.49 21.13 -19.38
CA GLN A 77 0.35 19.68 -19.20
C GLN A 77 -1.10 19.25 -18.97
N GLY A 78 -1.89 20.04 -18.23
CA GLY A 78 -3.28 19.72 -17.94
C GLY A 78 -4.17 19.66 -19.18
N SER A 79 -4.02 20.62 -20.10
CA SER A 79 -4.78 20.62 -21.36
C SER A 79 -4.30 19.52 -22.30
N GLN A 80 -2.99 19.25 -22.33
CA GLN A 80 -2.43 18.14 -23.12
C GLN A 80 -2.96 16.77 -22.65
N ILE A 81 -3.02 16.53 -21.33
CA ILE A 81 -3.63 15.32 -20.77
C ILE A 81 -5.10 15.23 -21.16
N THR A 82 -5.85 16.34 -21.07
CA THR A 82 -7.27 16.38 -21.43
C THR A 82 -7.47 16.04 -22.91
N ARG A 83 -6.65 16.63 -23.80
CA ARG A 83 -6.68 16.36 -25.24
C ARG A 83 -6.31 14.92 -25.57
N PHE A 84 -5.32 14.36 -24.88
CA PHE A 84 -4.96 12.94 -25.02
C PHE A 84 -6.16 12.04 -24.70
N LEU A 85 -6.82 12.25 -23.55
CA LEU A 85 -7.97 11.46 -23.13
C LEU A 85 -9.15 11.61 -24.10
N GLN A 86 -9.38 12.82 -24.60
CA GLN A 86 -10.39 13.07 -25.62
C GLN A 86 -10.07 12.31 -26.92
N GLY A 87 -8.84 12.42 -27.42
CA GLY A 87 -8.42 11.71 -28.63
C GLY A 87 -8.54 10.19 -28.50
N TYR A 88 -8.24 9.64 -27.32
CA TYR A 88 -8.49 8.22 -27.02
C TYR A 88 -9.98 7.86 -27.11
N ARG A 89 -10.85 8.64 -26.45
CA ARG A 89 -12.32 8.41 -26.46
C ARG A 89 -12.92 8.56 -27.87
N GLU A 90 -12.35 9.42 -28.70
CA GLU A 90 -12.76 9.63 -30.09
C GLU A 90 -12.23 8.56 -31.05
N GLY A 91 -11.36 7.67 -30.60
CA GLY A 91 -10.75 6.62 -31.42
C GLY A 91 -9.62 7.12 -32.32
N SER A 92 -9.08 8.30 -32.06
CA SER A 92 -7.90 8.86 -32.76
C SER A 92 -6.62 8.21 -32.24
N VAL A 93 -6.50 6.89 -32.44
CA VAL A 93 -5.46 6.06 -31.85
C VAL A 93 -4.78 5.17 -32.88
N ILE A 94 -3.52 4.84 -32.60
CA ILE A 94 -2.74 3.83 -33.30
C ILE A 94 -2.55 2.67 -32.32
N GLN A 95 -3.13 1.52 -32.63
CA GLN A 95 -2.90 0.28 -31.88
C GLN A 95 -1.54 -0.29 -32.21
N LYS A 96 -0.81 -0.72 -31.18
CA LYS A 96 0.50 -1.33 -31.26
C LYS A 96 0.59 -2.50 -30.30
N GLN A 97 1.29 -3.54 -30.71
CA GLN A 97 1.64 -4.64 -29.83
C GLN A 97 2.90 -4.27 -29.04
N ILE A 98 2.95 -4.65 -27.77
CA ILE A 98 4.15 -4.53 -26.94
C ILE A 98 5.32 -5.27 -27.58
N SER A 99 6.50 -4.65 -27.53
CA SER A 99 7.73 -5.25 -28.05
C SER A 99 8.40 -6.10 -26.97
N GLY A 100 8.51 -7.41 -27.17
CA GLY A 100 9.26 -8.31 -26.27
C GLY A 100 8.50 -9.56 -25.83
N PRO A 101 9.07 -10.38 -24.92
CA PRO A 101 8.34 -11.48 -24.28
C PRO A 101 7.08 -10.95 -23.57
N SER A 102 6.02 -11.74 -23.49
CA SER A 102 4.75 -11.33 -22.87
C SER A 102 4.98 -10.58 -21.55
N LEU A 103 4.55 -9.31 -21.48
CA LEU A 103 4.74 -8.45 -20.31
C LEU A 103 4.04 -9.01 -19.07
N ILE A 104 2.93 -9.73 -19.23
CA ILE A 104 2.28 -10.46 -18.12
C ILE A 104 3.24 -11.51 -17.54
N GLY A 105 3.98 -12.21 -18.41
CA GLY A 105 5.04 -13.12 -17.99
C GLY A 105 6.15 -12.39 -17.23
N TYR A 106 6.53 -11.18 -17.68
CA TYR A 106 7.56 -10.37 -17.04
C TYR A 106 7.11 -9.77 -15.69
N ILE A 107 5.89 -9.24 -15.58
CA ILE A 107 5.33 -8.71 -14.32
C ILE A 107 5.17 -9.83 -13.30
N ASN A 108 4.68 -11.00 -13.71
CA ASN A 108 4.62 -12.17 -12.85
C ASN A 108 6.04 -12.65 -12.45
N SER A 109 7.03 -12.49 -13.33
CA SER A 109 8.45 -12.76 -13.01
C SER A 109 9.08 -11.71 -12.09
N LEU A 110 8.62 -10.46 -12.12
CA LEU A 110 9.07 -9.36 -11.25
C LEU A 110 8.49 -9.46 -9.83
N ILE A 111 7.42 -10.24 -9.63
CA ILE A 111 7.07 -10.85 -8.33
C ILE A 111 8.11 -11.95 -8.03
N GLY A 112 9.37 -11.56 -8.04
CA GLY A 112 10.52 -12.41 -7.77
C GLY A 112 10.84 -12.42 -6.27
N ILE A 113 11.87 -13.17 -5.91
CA ILE A 113 12.32 -13.34 -4.53
C ILE A 113 12.56 -11.99 -3.80
N ARG A 114 12.95 -10.93 -4.52
CA ARG A 114 13.16 -9.58 -3.97
C ARG A 114 11.87 -8.97 -3.40
N THR A 115 10.74 -9.11 -4.10
CA THR A 115 9.44 -8.61 -3.64
C THR A 115 8.96 -9.38 -2.41
N VAL A 116 9.21 -10.70 -2.37
CA VAL A 116 8.93 -11.54 -1.19
C VAL A 116 9.73 -11.06 0.03
N TYR A 117 11.04 -10.78 -0.13
CA TYR A 117 11.85 -10.25 0.96
C TYR A 117 11.34 -8.89 1.47
N ILE A 118 10.93 -7.99 0.57
CA ILE A 118 10.33 -6.70 0.96
C ILE A 118 9.05 -6.92 1.77
N ILE A 119 8.15 -7.81 1.32
CA ILE A 119 6.89 -8.11 2.04
C ILE A 119 7.19 -8.67 3.43
N VAL A 120 8.10 -9.65 3.54
CA VAL A 120 8.51 -10.22 4.83
C VAL A 120 9.09 -9.15 5.75
N PHE A 121 9.93 -8.25 5.22
CA PHE A 121 10.50 -7.15 5.99
C PHE A 121 9.41 -6.18 6.49
N VAL A 122 8.46 -5.79 5.64
CA VAL A 122 7.33 -4.93 6.03
C VAL A 122 6.49 -5.59 7.12
N VAL A 123 6.17 -6.88 7.01
CA VAL A 123 5.42 -7.63 8.03
C VAL A 123 6.19 -7.65 9.36
N ALA A 124 7.50 -7.90 9.33
CA ALA A 124 8.34 -7.89 10.52
C ALA A 124 8.36 -6.51 11.21
N VAL A 125 8.46 -5.42 10.44
CA VAL A 125 8.40 -4.05 10.96
C VAL A 125 7.03 -3.75 11.56
N ILE A 126 5.94 -4.16 10.91
CA ILE A 126 4.57 -3.99 11.45
C ILE A 126 4.42 -4.77 12.76
N MET A 127 4.91 -6.01 12.84
CA MET A 127 4.89 -6.80 14.08
C MET A 127 5.69 -6.11 15.20
N LEU A 128 6.86 -5.55 14.89
CA LEU A 128 7.69 -4.81 15.85
C LEU A 128 6.98 -3.56 16.38
N ILE A 129 6.34 -2.79 15.50
CA ILE A 129 5.54 -1.61 15.88
C ILE A 129 4.36 -2.03 16.76
N GLN A 130 3.66 -3.11 16.42
CA GLN A 130 2.53 -3.63 17.21
C GLN A 130 2.96 -4.14 18.58
N THR A 131 4.15 -4.76 18.71
CA THR A 131 4.66 -5.19 20.02
C THR A 131 5.01 -4.00 20.91
N ILE A 132 5.60 -2.93 20.36
CA ILE A 132 5.95 -1.73 21.13
C ILE A 132 4.69 -0.97 21.56
N ASN A 133 3.67 -0.86 20.70
CA ASN A 133 2.40 -0.20 21.02
C ASN A 133 1.50 -1.00 21.98
N LYS A 134 1.82 -2.26 22.30
CA LYS A 134 1.06 -3.08 23.26
C LYS A 134 1.52 -2.90 24.71
N GLU A 135 2.54 -2.07 24.99
CA GLU A 135 3.13 -1.93 26.33
C GLU A 135 2.61 -0.74 27.18
N GLU A 136 1.52 -0.05 26.79
CA GLU A 136 0.82 0.85 27.72
C GLU A 136 -0.41 0.17 28.33
N PRO A 137 -0.35 -0.34 29.58
CA PRO A 137 -1.55 -0.79 30.27
C PRO A 137 -2.38 0.43 30.70
N LEU A 138 -3.63 0.48 30.23
CA LEU A 138 -4.67 1.38 30.70
C LEU A 138 -4.83 1.26 32.23
N ARG A 139 -4.13 2.13 32.98
CA ARG A 139 -4.27 2.26 34.44
C ARG A 139 -5.24 3.42 34.74
N VAL A 140 -6.52 3.09 34.79
CA VAL A 140 -7.61 3.93 35.34
C VAL A 140 -8.59 2.92 35.96
N GLY A 141 -9.06 2.92 37.21
CA GLY A 141 -9.13 3.92 38.27
C GLY A 141 -10.55 3.83 38.89
N THR A 142 -10.65 3.26 40.11
CA THR A 142 -11.65 3.56 41.17
C THR A 142 -13.11 3.06 41.03
N ARG A 143 -13.60 2.21 41.97
CA ARG A 143 -14.52 2.58 43.09
C ARG A 143 -15.28 1.39 43.72
N ASP A 144 -15.13 1.27 45.03
CA ASP A 144 -16.01 0.76 46.10
C ASP A 144 -16.77 -0.58 45.97
N GLN A 145 -16.42 -1.53 46.84
CA GLN A 145 -17.43 -2.21 47.65
C GLN A 145 -16.99 -2.22 49.12
N VAL A 146 -17.84 -1.58 49.92
CA VAL A 146 -17.67 -1.16 51.32
C VAL A 146 -17.95 -2.32 52.29
N ASP A 147 -17.12 -2.35 53.32
CA ASP A 147 -17.25 -2.89 54.69
C ASP A 147 -18.49 -3.68 55.11
N HIS A 148 -18.24 -4.80 55.82
CA HIS A 148 -18.94 -5.09 57.07
C HIS A 148 -17.98 -5.68 58.11
N ALA A 149 -18.08 -5.13 59.31
CA ALA A 149 -17.09 -5.20 60.38
C ALA A 149 -17.47 -6.15 61.53
N SER A 150 -16.43 -6.58 62.26
CA SER A 150 -16.35 -6.75 63.73
C SER A 150 -16.93 -7.99 64.44
N SER A 151 -16.05 -8.72 65.14
CA SER A 151 -16.11 -9.21 66.55
C SER A 151 -15.36 -10.54 66.67
N SER A 152 -14.70 -10.96 67.75
CA SER A 152 -14.23 -10.39 69.01
C SER A 152 -13.35 -11.48 69.66
N THR A 153 -12.27 -11.05 70.32
CA THR A 153 -11.30 -11.87 71.05
C THR A 153 -11.86 -12.54 72.32
N SER A 154 -11.24 -13.67 72.68
CA SER A 154 -11.09 -14.32 74.01
C SER A 154 -12.19 -15.23 74.57
N GLN A 155 -11.87 -16.53 74.63
CA GLN A 155 -12.19 -17.35 75.80
C GLN A 155 -10.99 -18.26 76.10
N ALA A 156 -10.40 -18.07 77.27
CA ALA A 156 -9.39 -18.93 77.86
C ALA A 156 -10.10 -19.93 78.78
N GLU A 157 -9.77 -21.22 78.73
CA GLU A 157 -9.60 -22.07 79.91
C GLU A 157 -9.09 -23.48 79.54
N SER A 158 -7.87 -23.77 80.01
CA SER A 158 -7.51 -24.92 80.86
C SER A 158 -7.82 -26.37 80.43
N ARG A 159 -6.69 -27.09 80.29
CA ARG A 159 -6.40 -28.48 80.70
C ARG A 159 -6.87 -29.66 79.84
N GLU A 160 -5.86 -30.27 79.22
CA GLU A 160 -5.61 -31.71 78.98
C GLU A 160 -6.71 -32.70 79.38
N VAL A 161 -7.04 -33.62 78.47
CA VAL A 161 -6.78 -35.07 78.67
C VAL A 161 -7.11 -35.83 77.37
N HIS A 162 -6.15 -36.66 76.95
CA HIS A 162 -6.26 -37.69 75.92
C HIS A 162 -7.50 -38.59 76.03
N ARG A 163 -8.22 -38.78 74.92
CA ARG A 163 -8.67 -40.09 74.38
C ARG A 163 -9.57 -39.84 73.16
N SER A 164 -9.13 -40.19 71.96
CA SER A 164 -9.29 -41.51 71.33
C SER A 164 -10.62 -41.64 70.61
N GLY A 165 -10.53 -41.61 69.27
CA GLY A 165 -11.26 -42.53 68.42
C GLY A 165 -12.69 -42.15 68.03
N ASP A 166 -12.81 -41.89 66.72
CA ASP A 166 -13.57 -42.74 65.78
C ASP A 166 -14.94 -42.20 65.27
N LYS A 167 -14.99 -42.12 63.93
CA LYS A 167 -16.12 -42.29 62.96
C LYS A 167 -17.26 -41.26 62.90
N GLU A 168 -17.46 -40.71 61.69
CA GLU A 168 -18.62 -40.91 60.76
C GLU A 168 -19.81 -40.03 61.17
N ASP A 169 -20.52 -39.31 60.31
CA ASP A 169 -20.72 -39.28 58.85
C ASP A 169 -20.78 -37.80 58.37
#